data_AF-A0A8T1QU42-F1
#
_entry.id   AF-A0A8T1QU42-F1
#
_cell.length_a   1.000
_cell.length_b   1.000
_cell.length_c   1.000
_cell.angle_alpha   90.00
_cell.angle_beta   90.00
_cell.angle_gamma   90.00
#
_symmetry.space_group_name_H-M   'P 1'
#
loop_
_entity.id
_entity.type
_entity.pdbx_description
1 polymer ?
#
loop_
_entity_poly.entity_id
_entity_poly.type
_entity_poly.pdbx_seq_one_letter_code
_entity_poly.pdbx_strand_id
1 'polypeptide(L)'
;MASFAAAAMGFRVLAFEPVFENLQRICDGIYLNRVGNLVTVFEAAASDRTGNITFHKLVGRLDNSAVSATGAKMAFKSNEEIALEVRSIPLNEVIPESEPVLLIKVDVQGWEYHVLKGASKLLRRRGREAPYLIYEEDEKLLQASNSSAKEIRDFLQTVGYSHCTKHGTDAHCSKTD
;
A
#
# COMPACT_ATOMS: atom_id res chain seq x y z
N MET A 1 8.64 -0.83 -9.49
CA MET A 1 7.78 -1.60 -8.56
C MET A 1 8.67 -2.42 -7.63
N ALA A 2 8.56 -2.21 -6.31
CA ALA A 2 9.43 -2.86 -5.32
C ALA A 2 9.33 -4.40 -5.31
N SER A 3 8.18 -4.93 -5.75
CA SER A 3 7.87 -6.37 -5.79
C SER A 3 8.92 -7.20 -6.51
N PHE A 4 9.36 -6.79 -7.71
CA PHE A 4 10.29 -7.58 -8.51
C PHE A 4 11.72 -7.53 -7.98
N ALA A 5 12.13 -6.40 -7.41
CA ALA A 5 13.44 -6.31 -6.74
C ALA A 5 13.50 -7.24 -5.53
N ALA A 6 12.47 -7.24 -4.68
CA ALA A 6 12.38 -8.14 -3.53
C ALA A 6 12.33 -9.62 -3.97
N ALA A 7 11.53 -9.95 -4.97
CA ALA A 7 11.43 -11.32 -5.49
C ALA A 7 12.75 -11.79 -6.14
N ALA A 8 13.44 -10.93 -6.88
CA ALA A 8 14.77 -11.26 -7.45
C ALA A 8 15.83 -11.53 -6.36
N MET A 9 15.66 -10.97 -5.16
CA MET A 9 16.48 -11.25 -3.98
C MET A 9 16.03 -12.53 -3.23
N GLY A 10 15.01 -13.24 -3.71
CA GLY A 10 14.52 -14.49 -3.13
C GLY A 10 13.43 -14.34 -2.05
N PHE A 11 12.91 -13.13 -1.83
CA PHE A 11 11.82 -12.92 -0.87
C PHE A 11 10.47 -13.28 -1.47
N ARG A 12 9.59 -13.87 -0.65
CA ARG A 12 8.17 -13.99 -0.97
C ARG A 12 7.52 -12.61 -0.91
N VAL A 13 6.64 -12.31 -1.87
CA VAL A 13 5.93 -11.03 -1.99
C VAL A 13 4.44 -11.28 -2.06
N LEU A 14 3.70 -10.55 -1.23
CA LEU A 14 2.24 -10.43 -1.31
C LEU A 14 1.93 -9.05 -1.88
N ALA A 15 1.48 -8.99 -3.13
CA ALA A 15 1.20 -7.74 -3.84
C ALA A 15 -0.31 -7.50 -3.91
N PHE A 16 -0.76 -6.32 -3.51
CA PHE A 16 -2.17 -5.90 -3.54
C PHE A 16 -2.32 -4.81 -4.59
N GLU A 17 -3.13 -5.05 -5.62
CA GLU A 17 -3.39 -4.09 -6.68
C GLU A 17 -4.85 -4.24 -7.15
N PRO A 18 -5.71 -3.24 -6.93
CA PRO A 18 -7.11 -3.32 -7.32
C PRO A 18 -7.37 -3.01 -8.80
N VAL A 19 -6.46 -2.31 -9.50
CA VAL A 19 -6.71 -1.81 -10.85
C VAL A 19 -6.29 -2.86 -11.88
N PHE A 20 -7.24 -3.29 -12.70
CA PHE A 20 -7.05 -4.36 -13.68
C PHE A 20 -5.85 -4.14 -14.61
N GLU A 21 -5.66 -2.93 -15.13
CA GLU A 21 -4.56 -2.67 -16.05
C GLU A 21 -3.19 -2.66 -15.35
N ASN A 22 -3.15 -2.29 -14.07
CA ASN A 22 -1.94 -2.44 -13.26
C ASN A 22 -1.66 -3.92 -12.98
N LEU A 23 -2.70 -4.71 -12.70
CA LEU A 23 -2.58 -6.16 -12.54
C LEU A 23 -1.99 -6.83 -13.78
N GLN A 24 -2.42 -6.43 -14.98
CA GLN A 24 -1.84 -6.94 -16.23
C GLN A 24 -0.32 -6.70 -16.28
N ARG A 25 0.13 -5.50 -15.91
CA ARG A 25 1.56 -5.15 -15.84
C ARG A 25 2.31 -5.91 -14.75
N ILE A 26 1.66 -6.16 -13.62
CA ILE A 26 2.24 -7.00 -12.56
C ILE A 26 2.45 -8.41 -13.10
N CYS A 27 1.45 -9.00 -13.77
CA CYS A 27 1.53 -10.32 -14.38
C CYS A 27 2.64 -10.40 -15.43
N ASP A 28 2.74 -9.41 -16.32
CA ASP A 28 3.84 -9.31 -17.30
C ASP A 28 5.20 -9.27 -16.60
N GLY A 29 5.32 -8.46 -15.54
CA GLY A 29 6.54 -8.37 -14.75
C GLY A 29 6.89 -9.67 -14.04
N ILE A 30 5.91 -10.40 -13.49
CA ILE A 30 6.11 -11.72 -12.89
C ILE A 30 6.66 -12.70 -13.93
N TYR A 31 6.07 -12.72 -15.12
CA TYR A 31 6.49 -13.58 -16.23
C TYR A 31 7.90 -13.25 -16.70
N LEU A 32 8.17 -11.98 -17.00
CA LEU A 32 9.47 -11.51 -17.52
C LEU A 32 10.61 -11.73 -16.52
N ASN A 33 10.35 -11.56 -15.22
CA ASN A 33 11.34 -11.77 -14.16
C ASN A 33 11.44 -13.23 -13.70
N ARG A 34 10.55 -14.13 -14.16
CA ARG A 34 10.50 -15.55 -13.78
C ARG A 34 10.34 -15.78 -12.27
N VAL A 35 9.52 -14.95 -11.63
CA VAL A 35 9.32 -14.95 -10.15
C VAL A 35 7.94 -15.45 -9.73
N GLY A 36 7.25 -16.21 -10.60
CA GLY A 36 5.87 -16.66 -10.35
C GLY A 36 5.70 -17.53 -9.10
N ASN A 37 6.75 -18.17 -8.61
CA ASN A 37 6.75 -18.94 -7.36
C ASN A 37 6.96 -18.09 -6.11
N LEU A 38 7.34 -16.81 -6.25
CA LEU A 38 7.64 -15.91 -5.14
C LEU A 38 6.60 -14.81 -4.97
N VAL A 39 5.83 -14.48 -6.00
CA VAL A 39 4.88 -13.36 -5.97
C VAL A 39 3.44 -13.88 -6.00
N THR A 40 2.69 -13.62 -4.93
CA THR A 40 1.24 -13.80 -4.90
C THR A 40 0.55 -12.45 -5.08
N VAL A 41 -0.37 -12.37 -6.05
CA VAL A 41 -1.09 -11.12 -6.36
C VAL A 41 -2.54 -11.21 -5.88
N PHE A 42 -3.00 -10.16 -5.22
CA PHE A 42 -4.39 -9.97 -4.80
C PHE A 42 -5.00 -8.83 -5.62
N GLU A 43 -6.02 -9.16 -6.42
CA GLU A 43 -6.90 -8.18 -7.07
C GLU A 43 -7.82 -7.54 -6.02
N ALA A 44 -7.24 -6.72 -5.15
CA ALA A 44 -7.94 -6.01 -4.10
C ALA A 44 -7.07 -4.84 -3.60
N ALA A 45 -7.74 -3.78 -3.16
CA ALA A 45 -7.12 -2.71 -2.41
C ALA A 45 -6.88 -3.17 -0.97
N ALA A 46 -5.65 -3.01 -0.47
CA ALA A 46 -5.43 -3.10 0.97
C ALA A 46 -6.16 -1.93 1.66
N SER A 47 -6.92 -2.19 2.72
CA SER A 47 -7.70 -1.15 3.42
C SER A 47 -8.05 -1.56 4.85
N ASP A 48 -8.81 -0.74 5.57
CA ASP A 48 -9.26 -1.00 6.95
C ASP A 48 -10.59 -1.77 7.03
N ARG A 49 -11.18 -2.11 5.89
CA ARG A 49 -12.45 -2.84 5.81
C ARG A 49 -12.51 -3.79 4.62
N THR A 50 -13.27 -4.86 4.80
CA THR A 50 -13.66 -5.77 3.71
C THR A 50 -14.92 -5.26 3.02
N GLY A 51 -14.94 -5.31 1.69
CA GLY A 51 -16.08 -4.86 0.89
C GLY A 51 -15.65 -4.30 -0.44
N ASN A 52 -16.41 -3.37 -0.99
CA ASN A 52 -16.03 -2.59 -2.15
C ASN A 52 -15.75 -1.14 -1.74
N ILE A 53 -14.78 -0.52 -2.42
CA ILE A 53 -14.50 0.91 -2.32
C ILE A 53 -14.42 1.51 -3.71
N THR A 54 -14.85 2.76 -3.81
CA THR A 54 -14.75 3.53 -5.04
C THR A 54 -13.32 4.03 -5.22
N PHE A 55 -12.70 3.66 -6.33
CA PHE A 55 -11.43 4.19 -6.83
C PHE A 55 -11.69 5.20 -7.93
N HIS A 56 -10.84 6.21 -8.03
CA HIS A 56 -10.86 7.19 -9.10
C HIS A 56 -9.59 7.04 -9.94
N LYS A 57 -9.78 6.70 -11.21
CA LYS A 57 -8.72 6.53 -12.20
C LYS A 57 -8.88 7.54 -13.32
N LEU A 58 -7.78 7.96 -13.93
CA LEU A 58 -7.80 8.83 -15.10
C LEU A 58 -7.75 8.06 -16.40
N VAL A 59 -8.53 8.52 -17.38
CA VAL A 59 -8.56 7.94 -18.72
C VAL A 59 -7.22 8.15 -19.41
N GLY A 60 -6.67 7.09 -20.02
CA GLY A 60 -5.44 7.16 -20.81
C GLY A 60 -4.13 7.15 -20.02
N ARG A 61 -4.18 7.06 -18.68
CA ARG A 61 -3.00 6.79 -17.84
C ARG A 61 -3.13 5.45 -17.13
N LEU A 62 -2.08 4.67 -17.21
CA LEU A 62 -2.04 3.26 -16.79
C LEU A 62 -1.18 3.04 -15.54
N ASP A 63 -0.65 4.11 -14.94
CA ASP A 63 0.37 4.04 -13.89
C ASP A 63 -0.03 4.77 -12.61
N ASN A 64 -1.26 5.27 -12.53
CA ASN A 64 -1.67 6.24 -11.51
C ASN A 64 -3.17 6.14 -11.23
N SER A 65 -3.54 5.73 -10.01
CA SER A 65 -4.93 5.65 -9.55
C SER A 65 -4.99 6.02 -8.08
N ALA A 66 -6.02 6.76 -7.67
CA ALA A 66 -6.18 7.23 -6.30
C ALA A 66 -7.56 6.87 -5.77
N VAL A 67 -7.68 6.64 -4.46
CA VAL A 67 -8.99 6.35 -3.85
C VAL A 67 -9.87 7.59 -3.76
N SER A 68 -9.27 8.78 -3.76
CA SER A 68 -10.00 10.05 -3.78
C SER A 68 -10.07 10.65 -5.18
N ALA A 69 -11.26 11.13 -5.56
CA ALA A 69 -11.45 11.96 -6.76
C ALA A 69 -10.57 13.22 -6.70
N THR A 70 -10.51 13.89 -5.55
CA THR A 70 -9.65 15.07 -5.37
C THR A 70 -8.16 14.70 -5.48
N GLY A 71 -7.80 13.51 -4.99
CA GLY A 71 -6.42 13.00 -5.07
C GLY A 71 -6.02 12.72 -6.51
N ALA A 72 -6.92 12.11 -7.28
CA ALA A 72 -6.76 11.88 -8.71
C ALA A 72 -6.57 13.21 -9.49
N LYS A 73 -7.40 14.23 -9.26
CA LYS A 73 -7.25 15.55 -9.93
C LYS A 73 -5.96 16.28 -9.57
N MET A 74 -5.58 16.27 -8.29
CA MET A 74 -4.41 17.01 -7.82
C MET A 74 -3.10 16.39 -8.32
N ALA A 75 -3.05 15.07 -8.40
CA ALA A 75 -1.87 14.36 -8.85
C ALA A 75 -1.65 14.47 -10.38
N PHE A 76 -2.70 14.67 -11.18
CA PHE A 76 -2.60 14.53 -12.63
C PHE A 76 -3.50 15.54 -13.38
N LYS A 77 -2.87 16.46 -14.13
CA LYS A 77 -3.50 17.54 -14.91
C LYS A 77 -4.35 17.07 -16.13
N SER A 78 -5.25 16.11 -15.97
CA SER A 78 -6.22 15.68 -17.01
C SER A 78 -7.65 15.61 -16.45
N ASN A 79 -8.65 15.87 -17.30
CA ASN A 79 -10.03 16.15 -16.84
C ASN A 79 -11.01 14.96 -16.89
N GLU A 80 -10.63 13.78 -17.39
CA GLU A 80 -11.53 12.63 -17.46
C GLU A 80 -11.21 11.57 -16.41
N GLU A 81 -12.09 11.46 -15.42
CA GLU A 81 -12.04 10.49 -14.33
C GLU A 81 -13.10 9.41 -14.51
N ILE A 82 -12.71 8.16 -14.26
CA ILE A 82 -13.61 7.02 -14.17
C ILE A 82 -13.63 6.55 -12.71
N ALA A 83 -14.83 6.46 -12.15
CA ALA A 83 -15.05 5.78 -10.88
C ALA A 83 -15.13 4.26 -11.11
N LEU A 84 -14.37 3.52 -10.33
CA LEU A 84 -14.26 2.06 -10.38
C LEU A 84 -14.59 1.50 -9.01
N GLU A 85 -15.50 0.53 -8.94
CA GLU A 85 -15.71 -0.24 -7.71
C GLU A 85 -14.69 -1.37 -7.65
N VAL A 86 -13.87 -1.38 -6.61
CA VAL A 86 -12.85 -2.42 -6.42
C VAL A 86 -13.02 -3.08 -5.06
N ARG A 87 -12.66 -4.36 -4.98
CA ARG A 87 -12.66 -5.08 -3.70
C ARG A 87 -11.60 -4.48 -2.78
N SER A 88 -11.93 -4.35 -1.50
CA SER A 88 -10.99 -3.99 -0.44
C SER A 88 -10.87 -5.12 0.57
N ILE A 89 -9.68 -5.28 1.15
CA ILE A 89 -9.40 -6.31 2.15
C ILE A 89 -8.37 -5.81 3.19
N PRO A 90 -8.57 -6.06 4.49
CA PRO A 90 -7.55 -5.82 5.51
C PRO A 90 -6.40 -6.82 5.43
N LEU A 91 -5.17 -6.34 5.60
CA LEU A 91 -4.00 -7.22 5.63
C LEU A 91 -4.07 -8.23 6.79
N ASN A 92 -4.71 -7.84 7.91
CA ASN A 92 -4.98 -8.71 9.05
C ASN A 92 -5.85 -9.94 8.71
N GLU A 93 -6.63 -9.92 7.63
CA GLU A 93 -7.45 -11.06 7.18
C GLU A 93 -6.69 -12.00 6.24
N VAL A 94 -5.66 -11.48 5.56
CA VAL A 94 -4.91 -12.22 4.55
C VAL A 94 -3.64 -12.84 5.11
N ILE A 95 -2.98 -12.14 6.04
CA ILE A 95 -1.68 -12.54 6.57
C ILE A 95 -1.87 -13.09 7.98
N PRO A 96 -1.71 -14.41 8.19
CA PRO A 96 -1.88 -15.01 9.50
C PRO A 96 -0.78 -14.54 10.46
N GLU A 97 -1.06 -14.55 11.76
CA GLU A 97 -0.12 -14.10 12.79
C GLU A 97 1.21 -14.87 12.77
N SER A 98 1.19 -16.14 12.34
CA SER A 98 2.37 -16.99 12.21
C SER A 98 3.23 -16.70 10.98
N GLU A 99 2.73 -15.98 9.97
CA GLU A 99 3.51 -15.67 8.77
C GLU A 99 4.46 -14.49 9.06
N PRO A 100 5.79 -14.67 8.99
CA PRO A 100 6.74 -13.60 9.24
C PRO A 100 6.70 -12.55 8.11
N VAL A 101 6.67 -11.28 8.48
CA VAL A 101 6.67 -10.16 7.52
C VAL A 101 7.87 -9.28 7.83
N LEU A 102 8.83 -9.22 6.89
CA LEU A 102 10.04 -8.42 7.05
C LEU A 102 9.80 -6.94 6.76
N LEU A 103 9.01 -6.65 5.74
CA LEU A 103 8.81 -5.31 5.19
C LEU A 103 7.35 -5.15 4.74
N ILE A 104 6.77 -3.99 5.04
CA ILE A 104 5.55 -3.51 4.40
C ILE A 104 5.93 -2.23 3.66
N LYS A 105 5.71 -2.18 2.35
CA LYS A 105 5.72 -0.93 1.57
C LYS A 105 4.29 -0.54 1.24
N VAL A 106 3.93 0.70 1.50
CA VAL A 106 2.60 1.26 1.20
C VAL A 106 2.76 2.48 0.30
N ASP A 107 2.25 2.37 -0.92
CA ASP A 107 2.27 3.43 -1.92
C ASP A 107 0.94 3.31 -2.68
N VAL A 108 -0.08 3.97 -2.14
CA VAL A 108 -1.49 3.79 -2.54
C VAL A 108 -2.16 5.14 -2.79
N GLN A 109 -1.36 6.16 -3.08
CA GLN A 109 -1.79 7.46 -3.56
C GLN A 109 -2.78 8.16 -2.62
N GLY A 110 -2.45 8.19 -1.33
CA GLY A 110 -3.21 8.91 -0.29
C GLY A 110 -4.05 8.01 0.62
N TRP A 111 -4.15 6.71 0.32
CA TRP A 111 -4.92 5.74 1.14
C TRP A 111 -4.09 5.06 2.24
N GLU A 112 -2.89 5.56 2.53
CA GLU A 112 -1.90 4.91 3.39
C GLU A 112 -2.45 4.67 4.80
N TYR A 113 -3.16 5.65 5.36
CA TYR A 113 -3.73 5.54 6.70
C TYR A 113 -4.71 4.35 6.85
N HIS A 114 -5.52 4.10 5.82
CA HIS A 114 -6.48 2.99 5.82
C HIS A 114 -5.78 1.64 5.67
N VAL A 115 -4.76 1.54 4.83
CA VAL A 115 -3.92 0.33 4.74
C VAL A 115 -3.29 0.02 6.10
N LEU A 116 -2.69 1.01 6.75
CA LEU A 116 -2.01 0.85 8.04
C LEU A 116 -2.97 0.41 9.15
N LYS A 117 -4.19 0.97 9.20
CA LYS A 117 -5.24 0.50 10.13
C LYS A 117 -5.61 -0.96 9.87
N GLY A 118 -5.77 -1.34 8.60
CA GLY A 118 -6.02 -2.73 8.17
C GLY A 118 -4.88 -3.71 8.44
N ALA A 119 -3.67 -3.20 8.71
CA ALA A 119 -2.46 -3.95 9.05
C ALA A 119 -2.14 -3.93 10.55
N SER A 120 -3.02 -3.40 11.39
CA SER A 120 -2.76 -3.12 12.80
C SER A 120 -2.27 -4.31 13.64
N LYS A 121 -2.67 -5.56 13.34
CA LYS A 121 -2.17 -6.73 14.07
C LYS A 121 -0.72 -7.02 13.71
N LEU A 122 -0.37 -6.92 12.42
CA LEU A 122 0.99 -7.06 11.92
C LEU A 122 1.89 -5.98 12.53
N LEU A 123 1.43 -4.73 12.53
CA LEU A 123 2.16 -3.60 13.08
C LEU A 123 2.30 -3.67 14.61
N ARG A 124 1.44 -4.39 15.34
CA ARG A 124 1.56 -4.56 16.80
C ARG A 124 2.56 -5.64 17.23
N ARG A 125 3.08 -6.46 16.30
CA ARG A 125 4.14 -7.44 16.60
C ARG A 125 5.37 -6.77 17.22
N ARG A 126 6.15 -7.51 18.01
CA ARG A 126 7.27 -6.97 18.82
C ARG A 126 8.62 -7.37 18.24
N GLY A 127 9.69 -6.63 18.57
CA GLY A 127 11.04 -7.03 18.20
C GLY A 127 11.20 -7.26 16.72
N ARG A 128 11.90 -8.34 16.42
CA ARG A 128 12.21 -8.80 15.06
C ARG A 128 10.99 -9.31 14.28
N GLU A 129 9.84 -9.48 14.94
CA GLU A 129 8.59 -9.87 14.27
C GLU A 129 7.80 -8.67 13.75
N ALA A 130 8.13 -7.46 14.20
CA ALA A 130 7.56 -6.23 13.66
C ALA A 130 8.15 -5.95 12.27
N PRO A 131 7.31 -5.74 11.24
CA PRO A 131 7.82 -5.43 9.91
C PRO A 131 8.50 -4.05 9.91
N TYR A 132 9.56 -3.90 9.14
CA TYR A 132 9.98 -2.55 8.74
C TYR A 132 8.88 -1.93 7.88
N LEU A 133 8.61 -0.65 8.05
CA LEU A 133 7.54 0.03 7.33
C LEU A 133 8.11 1.14 6.46
N ILE A 134 7.71 1.14 5.18
CA ILE A 134 7.92 2.24 4.26
C ILE A 134 6.54 2.67 3.75
N TYR A 135 6.21 3.95 3.84
CA TYR A 135 4.97 4.46 3.24
C TYR A 135 5.17 5.83 2.59
N GLU A 136 4.44 6.12 1.52
CA GLU A 136 4.44 7.46 0.94
C GLU A 136 3.74 8.46 1.87
N GLU A 137 4.40 9.57 2.17
CA GLU A 137 3.90 10.63 3.02
C GLU A 137 3.81 11.94 2.22
N ASP A 138 2.92 11.95 1.24
CA ASP A 138 2.50 13.16 0.52
C ASP A 138 1.23 13.73 1.16
N GLU A 139 1.38 14.87 1.85
CA GLU A 139 0.30 15.51 2.60
C GLU A 139 -0.89 15.89 1.71
N LYS A 140 -0.69 16.22 0.43
CA LYS A 140 -1.80 16.61 -0.46
C LYS A 140 -2.64 15.40 -0.83
N LEU A 141 -2.01 14.26 -1.13
CA LEU A 141 -2.72 13.02 -1.44
C LEU A 141 -3.48 12.48 -0.22
N LEU A 142 -2.84 12.55 0.95
CA LEU A 142 -3.45 12.16 2.22
C LEU A 142 -4.69 13.00 2.54
N GLN A 143 -4.58 14.33 2.45
CA GLN A 143 -5.70 15.25 2.70
C GLN A 143 -6.83 15.04 1.70
N ALA A 144 -6.51 14.82 0.42
CA ALA A 144 -7.52 14.50 -0.57
C ALA A 144 -8.28 13.22 -0.23
N SER A 145 -7.65 12.29 0.48
CA SER A 145 -8.23 11.02 0.94
C SER A 145 -8.76 11.07 2.38
N ASN A 146 -9.01 12.26 2.93
CA ASN A 146 -9.52 12.49 4.30
C ASN A 146 -8.61 11.91 5.40
N SER A 147 -7.30 12.04 5.22
CA SER A 147 -6.29 11.71 6.23
C SER A 147 -5.15 12.73 6.23
N SER A 148 -4.14 12.55 7.08
CA SER A 148 -2.98 13.43 7.17
C SER A 148 -1.73 12.67 7.61
N ALA A 149 -0.55 13.23 7.36
CA ALA A 149 0.69 12.67 7.87
C ALA A 149 0.65 12.57 9.40
N LYS A 150 0.07 13.58 10.08
CA LYS A 150 -0.06 13.58 11.54
C LYS A 150 -0.87 12.39 12.04
N GLU A 151 -2.03 12.10 11.45
CA GLU A 151 -2.86 10.96 11.85
C GLU A 151 -2.14 9.62 11.67
N ILE A 152 -1.38 9.46 10.57
CA ILE A 152 -0.56 8.27 10.36
C ILE A 152 0.49 8.15 11.46
N ARG A 153 1.24 9.22 11.75
CA ARG A 153 2.29 9.22 12.78
C ARG A 153 1.73 8.92 14.17
N ASP A 154 0.63 9.57 14.54
CA ASP A 154 -0.05 9.33 15.82
C ASP A 154 -0.49 7.86 15.93
N PHE A 155 -1.12 7.32 14.87
CA PHE A 155 -1.51 5.91 14.84
C PHE A 155 -0.31 4.97 14.97
N LEU A 156 0.77 5.22 14.22
CA LEU A 156 1.99 4.42 14.25
C LEU A 156 2.61 4.37 15.66
N GLN A 157 2.58 5.49 16.40
CA GLN A 157 3.00 5.50 17.81
C GLN A 157 2.13 4.56 18.66
N THR A 158 0.81 4.52 18.45
CA THR A 158 -0.08 3.62 19.22
C THR A 158 0.17 2.13 18.99
N VAL A 159 0.77 1.78 17.84
CA VAL A 159 1.15 0.40 17.52
C VAL A 159 2.63 0.14 17.75
N GLY A 160 3.38 1.09 18.32
CA GLY A 160 4.75 0.91 18.80
C GLY A 160 5.85 1.33 17.82
N TYR A 161 5.52 2.03 16.73
CA TYR A 161 6.53 2.62 15.83
C TYR A 161 6.85 4.04 16.32
N SER A 162 7.94 4.17 17.06
CA SER A 162 8.43 5.43 17.61
C SER A 162 9.57 6.03 16.80
N HIS A 163 10.23 5.25 15.94
CA HIS A 163 11.40 5.68 15.19
C HIS A 163 11.11 5.75 13.70
N CYS A 164 10.96 6.97 13.21
CA CYS A 164 10.74 7.17 11.79
C CYS A 164 11.53 8.35 11.20
N THR A 165 12.02 8.17 9.98
CA THR A 165 12.75 9.17 9.20
C THR A 165 12.06 9.39 7.86
N LYS A 166 12.21 10.59 7.28
CA LYS A 166 11.66 10.92 5.96
C LYS A 166 12.77 11.00 4.93
N HIS A 167 12.56 10.36 3.78
CA HIS A 167 13.48 10.28 2.64
C HIS A 167 12.71 10.66 1.36
N GLY A 168 12.76 11.94 0.98
CA GLY A 168 11.92 12.44 -0.10
C GLY A 168 10.44 12.45 0.32
N THR A 169 9.58 11.81 -0.46
CA THR A 169 8.17 11.59 -0.10
C THR A 169 7.96 10.36 0.77
N ASP A 170 8.92 9.44 0.86
CA ASP A 170 8.77 8.22 1.65
C ASP A 170 9.11 8.44 3.12
N ALA A 171 8.28 7.89 4.00
CA ALA A 171 8.55 7.73 5.42
C ALA A 171 8.99 6.29 5.71
N HIS A 172 10.07 6.18 6.46
CA HIS A 172 10.67 4.93 6.89
C HIS A 172 10.48 4.80 8.40
N CYS A 173 9.92 3.69 8.86
CA CYS A 173 9.54 3.49 10.25
C CYS A 173 9.97 2.10 10.74
N SER A 174 10.49 2.05 11.97
CA SER A 174 10.92 0.82 12.63
C SER A 174 10.58 0.83 14.11
N LYS A 175 10.59 -0.35 14.72
CA LYS A 175 10.57 -0.52 16.18
C LYS A 175 11.97 -0.78 16.69
N THR A 176 12.31 -0.20 17.82
CA THR A 176 13.63 -0.33 18.47
C THR A 176 13.68 -1.42 19.53
N ASP A 177 12.53 -2.00 19.88
CA ASP A 177 12.33 -2.88 21.03
C ASP A 177 12.17 -4.33 20.60
#